data_AF-A0A356XG94-F1
#
_entry.id   AF-A0A356XG94-F1
#
_cell.length_a   1.000
_cell.length_b   1.000
_cell.length_c   1.000
_cell.angle_alpha   90.00
_cell.angle_beta   90.00
_cell.angle_gamma   90.00
#
_symmetry.space_group_name_H-M   'P 1'
#
loop_
_entity.id
_entity.type
_entity.pdbx_description
1 polymer ?
#
loop_
_entity_poly.entity_id
_entity_poly.type
_entity_poly.pdbx_seq_one_letter_code
_entity_poly.pdbx_strand_id
1 'polypeptide(L)' 'MPELVLAHDIGTSALKSAVVDRSGCILASVSRKYDTSFGQDGEATQNPENWVHAAYSNTRDIAAALPGLGKDLCGIG' A
#
# COMPACT_ATOMS: atom_id res chain seq x y z
N MET A 1 16.92 -6.49 -16.10
CA MET A 1 16.59 -5.68 -14.92
C MET A 1 15.67 -6.52 -14.05
N PRO A 2 15.80 -6.53 -12.71
CA PRO A 2 14.78 -7.13 -11.88
C PRO A 2 13.45 -6.42 -12.18
N GLU A 3 12.38 -7.19 -12.24
CA GLU A 3 11.04 -6.66 -12.47
C GLU A 3 10.27 -6.81 -11.19
N LEU A 4 10.02 -5.65 -10.56
CA LEU A 4 9.33 -5.55 -9.30
C LEU A 4 7.95 -4.93 -9.53
N VAL A 5 6.95 -5.46 -8.83
CA VAL A 5 5.61 -4.88 -8.80
C VAL A 5 5.34 -4.36 -7.39
N LEU A 6 4.87 -3.12 -7.29
CA LEU A 6 4.33 -2.56 -6.06
C LEU A 6 2.82 -2.77 -6.07
N ALA A 7 2.31 -3.59 -5.17
CA ALA A 7 0.88 -3.80 -5.00
C ALA A 7 0.35 -2.94 -3.84
N HIS A 8 -0.80 -2.29 -4.03
CA HIS A 8 -1.59 -1.61 -3.00
C HIS A 8 -2.94 -2.31 -2.83
N ASP A 9 -3.15 -2.92 -1.67
CA ASP A 9 -4.43 -3.51 -1.25
C ASP A 9 -5.15 -2.54 -0.30
N ILE A 10 -6.16 -1.84 -0.81
CA ILE A 10 -7.02 -0.96 -0.01
C ILE A 10 -8.09 -1.81 0.69
N GLY A 11 -7.79 -2.24 1.91
CA GLY A 11 -8.73 -2.97 2.76
C GLY A 11 -9.75 -2.06 3.45
N THR A 12 -10.60 -2.64 4.29
CA THR A 12 -11.61 -1.85 5.03
C THR A 12 -11.06 -1.14 6.26
N SER A 13 -9.90 -1.54 6.79
CA SER A 13 -9.32 -0.94 8.02
C SER A 13 -7.88 -0.50 7.87
N ALA A 14 -7.25 -0.84 6.75
CA ALA A 14 -5.87 -0.52 6.47
C ALA A 14 -5.59 -0.67 4.97
N LEU A 15 -4.63 0.12 4.48
CA LEU A 15 -4.01 -0.11 3.19
C LEU A 15 -2.70 -0.86 3.41
N LYS A 16 -2.58 -1.99 2.72
CA LYS A 16 -1.38 -2.82 2.72
C LYS A 16 -0.64 -2.61 1.41
N SER A 17 0.66 -2.50 1.48
CA SER A 17 1.51 -2.37 0.31
C SER A 17 2.60 -3.41 0.36
N ALA A 18 2.92 -4.01 -0.79
CA ALA A 18 4.01 -4.97 -0.89
C ALA A 18 4.76 -4.80 -2.21
N VAL A 19 6.08 -5.00 -2.17
CA VAL A 19 6.90 -5.15 -3.38
C VAL A 19 7.17 -6.62 -3.57
N VAL A 20 6.84 -7.13 -4.75
CA VAL A 20 7.04 -8.53 -5.14
C VAL A 20 7.95 -8.62 -6.36
N ASP A 21 8.78 -9.66 -6.40
CA ASP A 21 9.57 -10.00 -7.59
C ASP A 21 8.81 -10.96 -8.52
N ARG A 22 9.40 -11.26 -9.70
CA ARG A 22 8.84 -12.20 -10.69
C ARG A 22 8.58 -13.62 -10.18
N SER A 23 9.24 -14.04 -9.10
CA SER A 23 9.01 -15.35 -8.48
C SER A 23 7.83 -15.34 -7.49
N GLY A 24 7.28 -14.17 -7.20
CA GLY A 24 6.24 -13.96 -6.19
C GLY A 24 6.81 -13.76 -4.78
N CYS A 25 8.13 -13.57 -4.63
CA CYS A 25 8.74 -13.31 -3.34
C CYS A 25 8.43 -11.87 -2.88
N ILE A 26 7.98 -11.70 -1.64
CA ILE A 26 7.76 -10.39 -1.03
C ILE A 26 9.09 -9.84 -0.52
N LEU A 27 9.56 -8.76 -1.11
CA LEU A 27 10.83 -8.11 -0.75
C LEU A 27 10.65 -7.06 0.36
N ALA A 28 9.49 -6.40 0.39
CA ALA A 28 9.10 -5.49 1.46
C ALA A 28 7.57 -5.43 1.54
N SER A 29 7.06 -5.17 2.74
CA SER A 29 5.64 -4.86 2.92
C SER A 29 5.43 -3.89 4.07
N VAL A 30 4.35 -3.13 4.00
CA VAL A 30 3.94 -2.22 5.06
C VAL A 30 2.41 -2.17 5.10
N SER A 31 1.84 -1.93 6.28
CA SER A 31 0.41 -1.82 6.48
C SER A 31 0.11 -0.60 7.32
N ARG A 32 -0.87 0.20 6.89
CA ARG A 32 -1.23 1.45 7.56
C ARG A 32 -2.72 1.52 7.75
N LYS A 33 -3.11 1.61 9.02
CA LYS A 33 -4.50 1.75 9.42
C LYS A 33 -5.03 3.14 9.13
N TYR A 34 -6.33 3.22 8.89
CA TYR A 34 -7.11 4.44 8.87
C TYR A 34 -8.49 4.16 9.46
N ASP A 35 -9.12 5.21 9.95
CA ASP A 35 -10.36 5.08 10.70
C ASP A 35 -11.58 4.91 9.79
N THR A 36 -12.54 4.16 10.30
CA THR A 36 -13.92 4.09 9.81
C THR A 36 -14.80 4.77 10.85
N SER A 37 -15.61 5.73 10.39
CA SER A 37 -16.62 6.37 11.21
C SER A 37 -17.86 5.49 11.24
N PHE A 38 -18.33 5.16 12.44
CA PHE A 38 -19.55 4.37 12.64
C PHE A 38 -20.67 5.29 13.12
N GLY A 39 -21.73 5.37 12.32
CA GLY A 39 -22.89 6.22 12.56
C GLY A 39 -24.06 5.48 13.20
N GLN A 40 -25.24 6.11 13.18
CA GLN A 40 -26.49 5.45 13.56
C GLN A 40 -26.89 4.42 12.49
N ASP A 41 -27.79 3.51 12.85
CA ASP A 41 -28.39 2.54 11.93
C ASP A 41 -27.39 1.65 11.16
N GLY A 42 -26.20 1.41 11.73
CA GLY A 42 -25.18 0.55 11.14
C GLY A 42 -24.36 1.19 10.01
N GLU A 43 -24.42 2.52 9.86
CA GLU A 43 -23.58 3.26 8.91
C GLU A 43 -22.09 3.06 9.21
N ALA A 44 -21.31 2.79 8.16
CA ALA A 44 -19.86 2.72 8.20
C ALA A 44 -19.29 3.53 7.03
N THR A 45 -18.69 4.68 7.33
CA THR A 45 -18.12 5.60 6.34
C THR A 45 -16.63 5.81 6.56
N GLN A 46 -15.92 6.17 5.50
CA GLN A 46 -14.48 6.43 5.52
C GLN A 46 -14.18 7.71 4.76
N ASN A 47 -13.09 8.37 5.13
CA ASN A 47 -12.56 9.51 4.38
C ASN A 47 -11.64 9.00 3.26
N PRO A 48 -11.96 9.20 1.96
CA PRO A 48 -11.13 8.74 0.85
C PRO A 48 -9.71 9.33 0.85
N GLU A 49 -9.52 10.53 1.40
CA GLU A 49 -8.20 11.16 1.54
C GLU A 49 -7.26 10.31 2.40
N ASN A 50 -7.80 9.57 3.38
CA ASN A 50 -7.00 8.68 4.21
C ASN A 50 -6.43 7.52 3.39
N TRP A 51 -7.14 7.02 2.37
CA TRP A 51 -6.66 5.95 1.49
C TRP A 51 -5.49 6.44 0.64
N VAL A 52 -5.64 7.62 0.04
CA VAL A 52 -4.60 8.27 -0.78
C VAL A 52 -3.37 8.58 0.06
N HIS A 53 -3.56 9.18 1.24
CA HIS A 53 -2.48 9.45 2.17
C HIS A 53 -1.76 8.17 2.62
N ALA A 54 -2.51 7.08 2.85
CA ALA A 54 -1.91 5.80 3.22
C ALA A 54 -1.10 5.19 2.08
N ALA A 55 -1.58 5.25 0.84
CA ALA A 55 -0.87 4.75 -0.34
C ALA A 55 0.46 5.49 -0.55
N TYR A 56 0.45 6.82 -0.46
CA TYR A 56 1.65 7.63 -0.58
C TYR A 56 2.65 7.36 0.56
N SER A 57 2.17 7.30 1.80
CA SER A 57 3.03 7.07 2.95
C SER A 57 3.67 5.69 2.89
N ASN A 58 2.90 4.65 2.55
CA ASN A 58 3.42 3.30 2.39
C ASN A 58 4.44 3.20 1.24
N THR A 59 4.18 3.88 0.12
CA THR A 59 5.13 3.92 -1.01
C THR A 59 6.45 4.55 -0.59
N ARG A 60 6.42 5.62 0.23
CA ARG A 60 7.63 6.26 0.77
C ARG A 60 8.39 5.34 1.72
N ASP A 61 7.68 4.67 2.64
CA ASP A 61 8.30 3.76 3.59
C ASP A 61 9.00 2.59 2.87
N ILE A 62 8.35 2.02 1.85
CA ILE A 62 8.92 0.96 1.03
C ILE A 62 10.12 1.47 0.22
N ALA A 63 10.03 2.64 -0.42
CA ALA A 63 11.14 3.20 -1.19
C ALA A 63 12.37 3.51 -0.31
N ALA A 64 12.14 3.87 0.96
CA ALA A 64 13.21 4.05 1.93
C ALA A 64 13.84 2.71 2.35
N ALA A 65 13.04 1.65 2.50
CA ALA A 65 13.50 0.30 2.85
C ALA A 65 14.18 -0.44 1.69
N LEU A 66 13.83 -0.13 0.43
CA LEU A 66 14.37 -0.73 -0.79
C LEU A 66 15.01 0.33 -1.70
N PRO A 67 16.26 0.78 -1.40
CA PRO A 67 16.98 1.71 -2.25
C PRO A 67 17.12 1.16 -3.68
N GLY A 68 16.75 1.97 -4.68
CA GLY A 68 16.77 1.56 -6.08
C GLY A 68 15.44 1.07 -6.63
N LEU A 69 14.41 0.90 -5.78
CA LEU A 69 13.07 0.45 -6.18
C LEU A 69 12.54 1.12 -7.46
N GLY A 70 12.66 2.45 -7.56
CA GLY A 70 12.14 3.20 -8.72
C GLY A 70 12.79 2.85 -10.06
N LYS A 71 13.98 2.21 -10.08
CA LYS A 71 14.64 1.76 -11.32
C LYS A 71 14.17 0.37 -11.77
N ASP A 72 13.75 -0.45 -10.81
CA ASP A 72 13.41 -1.85 -11.02
C ASP A 72 11.89 -2.10 -11.01
N LEU A 73 11.11 -1.08 -10.65
CA LEU A 73 9.66 -1.12 -10.66
C LEU A 73 9.13 -1.18 -12.10
N CYS A 74 8.46 -2.27 -12.46
CA CYS A 74 7.85 -2.46 -13.78
C CYS A 74 6.33 -2.22 -13.79
N GLY A 75 5.70 -2.12 -12.61
CA GLY A 75 4.26 -1.85 -12.50
C GLY A 75 3.78 -1.53 -11.09
N ILE A 76 2.59 -0.94 -11.02
CA ILE A 76 1.84 -0.71 -9.79
C ILE A 76 0.44 -1.31 -9.99
N GLY A 77 -0.02 -2.09 -9.02
CA GLY A 77 -1.32 -2.76 -9.02
C GLY A 77 -2.11 -2.50 -7.75
#